data_AF-A0A2L2XLQ3-F1
#
_entry.id   AF-A0A2L2XLQ3-F1
#
_cell.length_a   1.000
_cell.length_b   1.000
_cell.length_c   1.000
_cell.angle_alpha   90.00
_cell.angle_beta   90.00
_cell.angle_gamma   90.00
#
_symmetry.space_group_name_H-M   'P 1'
#
loop_
_entity.id
_entity.type
_entity.pdbx_description
1 polymer ?
#
loop_
_entity_poly.entity_id
_entity_poly.type
_entity_poly.pdbx_seq_one_letter_code
_entity_poly.pdbx_strand_id
1 'polypeptide(L)' 'MISDAIIRRLQTLAESTQRLSEELKANIPDVDWRNISGFRNILVHDYLGGIDLNK' A
#
# COMPACT_ATOMS: atom_id res chain seq x y z
N MET A 1 -17.83 -0.06 4.84
CA MET A 1 -18.32 -0.50 3.51
C MET A 1 -17.70 0.22 2.30
N ILE A 2 -17.38 1.53 2.34
CA ILE A 2 -16.57 2.18 1.27
C ILE A 2 -15.09 2.22 1.66
N SER A 3 -14.82 2.59 2.91
CA SER A 3 -13.54 2.50 3.60
C SER A 3 -12.76 1.21 3.29
N ASP A 4 -13.38 0.07 3.56
CA ASP A 4 -12.75 -1.24 3.53
C ASP A 4 -12.41 -1.64 2.10
N ALA A 5 -13.25 -1.22 1.13
CA ALA A 5 -13.01 -1.44 -0.28
C ALA A 5 -11.82 -0.61 -0.80
N ILE A 6 -11.66 0.63 -0.32
CA ILE A 6 -10.49 1.47 -0.64
C ILE A 6 -9.23 0.86 -0.05
N ILE A 7 -9.25 0.46 1.23
CA ILE A 7 -8.11 -0.17 1.91
C ILE A 7 -7.70 -1.45 1.18
N ARG A 8 -8.66 -2.30 0.80
CA ARG A 8 -8.37 -3.54 0.06
C ARG A 8 -7.72 -3.27 -1.30
N ARG A 9 -8.17 -2.23 -2.02
CA ARG A 9 -7.56 -1.83 -3.30
C ARG A 9 -6.13 -1.36 -3.12
N LEU A 10 -5.88 -0.54 -2.10
CA LEU A 10 -4.55 -0.05 -1.77
C LEU A 10 -3.60 -1.19 -1.37
N GLN A 11 -4.06 -2.15 -0.57
CA GLN A 11 -3.29 -3.36 -0.25
C GLN A 11 -2.94 -4.17 -1.50
N THR A 12 -3.92 -4.36 -2.39
CA THR A 12 -3.73 -5.10 -3.64
C THR A 12 -2.68 -4.43 -4.53
N LEU A 13 -2.75 -3.10 -4.66
CA LEU A 13 -1.77 -2.31 -5.43
C LEU A 13 -0.37 -2.45 -4.84
N ALA A 14 -0.21 -2.26 -3.52
CA ALA A 14 1.08 -2.40 -2.85
C ALA A 14 1.67 -3.81 -3.05
N GLU A 15 0.86 -4.85 -2.91
CA GLU A 15 1.30 -6.23 -3.13
C GLU A 15 1.70 -6.52 -4.59
N SER A 16 1.01 -5.94 -5.56
CA SER A 16 1.41 -6.05 -6.97
C SER A 16 2.79 -5.45 -7.23
N THR A 17 3.13 -4.32 -6.60
CA THR A 17 4.45 -3.69 -6.79
C THR A 17 5.62 -4.54 -6.27
N GLN A 18 5.37 -5.41 -5.28
CA GLN A 18 6.39 -6.34 -4.77
C GLN A 18 6.78 -7.42 -5.79
N ARG A 19 5.91 -7.72 -6.76
CA ARG A 19 6.15 -8.72 -7.82
C ARG A 19 6.91 -8.16 -9.01
N LEU A 20 7.12 -6.84 -9.06
CA LEU A 20 7.93 -6.21 -10.11
C LEU A 20 9.40 -6.64 -9.96
N SER A 21 10.10 -6.80 -11.08
CA SER A 21 11.52 -7.13 -11.07
C SER A 21 12.35 -5.99 -10.50
N GLU A 22 13.50 -6.32 -9.91
CA GLU A 22 14.43 -5.31 -9.39
C GLU A 22 15.00 -4.43 -10.51
N GLU A 23 15.18 -4.98 -11.70
CA GLU A 23 15.59 -4.21 -12.90
C GLU A 23 14.55 -3.13 -13.25
N LEU A 24 13.26 -3.45 -13.22
CA LEU A 24 12.21 -2.46 -13.49
C LEU A 24 12.18 -1.37 -12.42
N LYS A 25 12.32 -1.76 -11.15
CA LYS A 25 12.37 -0.82 -10.03
C LYS A 25 13.59 0.11 -10.14
N ALA A 26 14.75 -0.43 -10.50
CA ALA A 26 15.99 0.34 -10.70
C ALA A 26 15.89 1.36 -11.84
N ASN A 27 15.13 1.04 -12.90
CA ASN A 27 14.88 1.94 -14.02
C ASN A 27 13.89 3.08 -13.70
N ILE A 28 13.20 3.03 -12.56
CA ILE A 28 12.24 4.05 -12.12
C ILE A 28 12.62 4.48 -10.69
N PRO A 29 13.74 5.22 -10.52
CA PRO A 29 14.27 5.56 -9.21
C PRO A 29 13.45 6.62 -8.46
N ASP A 30 12.62 7.39 -9.17
CA ASP A 30 11.76 8.42 -8.58
C ASP A 30 10.61 7.84 -7.73
N VAL A 31 10.34 6.55 -7.89
CA VAL A 31 9.33 5.83 -7.10
C VAL A 31 10.00 5.18 -5.90
N ASP A 32 9.48 5.47 -4.71
CA ASP A 32 9.94 4.86 -3.47
C ASP A 32 9.36 3.45 -3.27
N TRP A 33 9.90 2.49 -4.00
CA TRP A 33 9.48 1.09 -3.98
C TRP A 33 9.54 0.46 -2.59
N ARG A 34 10.48 0.91 -1.76
CA ARG A 34 10.67 0.40 -0.39
C ARG A 34 9.50 0.82 0.49
N ASN A 35 9.12 2.10 0.43
CA ASN A 35 7.98 2.59 1.20
C ASN A 35 6.65 2.03 0.69
N ILE A 36 6.46 1.84 -0.62
CA ILE A 36 5.26 1.18 -1.16
C ILE A 36 5.18 -0.28 -0.67
N SER A 37 6.29 -0.99 -0.63
CA SER A 37 6.35 -2.36 -0.09
C SER A 37 6.05 -2.40 1.42
N GLY A 38 6.51 -1.40 2.18
CA GLY A 38 6.26 -1.26 3.62
C GLY A 38 4.85 -0.78 3.96
N PHE A 39 4.14 -0.16 3.02
CA PHE A 39 2.82 0.43 3.22
C PHE A 39 1.77 -0.57 3.72
N ARG A 40 1.89 -1.86 3.36
CA ARG A 40 1.04 -2.94 3.88
C ARG A 40 1.01 -2.95 5.40
N ASN A 41 2.17 -2.76 6.04
CA ASN A 41 2.31 -2.79 7.51
C ASN A 41 1.63 -1.58 8.15
N ILE A 42 1.66 -0.42 7.49
CA ILE A 42 1.01 0.80 7.97
C ILE A 42 -0.52 0.63 7.92
N LEU A 43 -1.06 0.05 6.85
CA LEU A 43 -2.51 -0.17 6.72
C LEU A 43 -3.09 -1.13 7.77
N VAL A 44 -2.32 -2.09 8.28
CA VAL A 44 -2.78 -3.01 9.34
C VAL A 44 -2.53 -2.47 10.76
N HIS A 45 -1.53 -1.61 10.95
CA HIS A 45 -1.22 -1.04 12.27
C HIS A 45 -1.95 0.28 12.58
N ASP A 46 -2.13 1.16 11.60
CA ASP A 46 -2.60 2.54 11.82
C ASP A 46 -4.08 2.76 11.43
N TYR A 47 -4.58 2.02 10.44
CA TYR A 47 -5.95 2.21 9.92
C TYR A 47 -7.04 1.49 10.74
N LEU A 48 -6.69 0.47 11.53
CA LEU A 48 -7.64 -0.30 12.35
C LEU A 48 -7.85 0.27 13.76
N GLY A 49 -7.02 1.24 14.19
CA GLY A 49 -7.03 1.76 15.55
C GLY A 49 -7.95 2.96 15.79
N GLY A 50 -8.37 3.70 14.77
CA GLY A 50 -9.08 4.97 15.02
C GLY A 50 -9.71 5.70 13.84
N ILE A 51 -9.75 5.13 12.63
CA ILE A 51 -10.38 5.81 11.50
C ILE A 51 -11.85 5.35 11.40
N ASP A 52 -12.72 6.03 12.15
CA ASP A 52 -14.15 6.01 11.88
C ASP A 52 -14.42 6.83 10.62
N LEU A 53 -14.59 6.15 9.49
CA LEU A 53 -14.82 6.76 8.18
C LEU A 53 -16.29 7.23 7.99
N ASN A 54 -17.04 7.38 9.08
CA ASN A 54 -18.42 7.86 9.11
C ASN A 54 -18.61 9.17 9.90
N LYS A 55 -17.57 9.99 10.07
CA LYS A 55 -17.76 11.38 10.51
C LYS A 55 -17.79 12.35 9.34
#